data_AF-A0A9W6XMN6-F1
#
_entry.id   AF-A0A9W6XMN6-F1
#
_cell.length_a   1.000
_cell.length_b   1.000
_cell.length_c   1.000
_cell.angle_alpha   90.00
_cell.angle_beta   90.00
_cell.angle_gamma   90.00
#
_symmetry.space_group_name_H-M   'P 1'
#
loop_
_entity.id
_entity.type
_entity.pdbx_description
1 polymer ?
#
loop_
_entity_poly.entity_id
_entity_poly.type
_entity_poly.pdbx_seq_one_letter_code
_entity_poly.pdbx_strand_id
1 'polypeptide(L)'
;MYPGEAPPATQEAAAAMLYAHYVKMREVSVGTTVPQTFWEGPTVLRAMAVYLREPVYVWDVDAADRAHVQQYSYRTYAMDNGDPHETGIVQPLSNDRIRDILEA
;
A
#
# COMPACT_ATOMS: atom_id res chain seq x y z
N MET A 1 3.90 -9.49 -11.68
CA MET A 1 3.85 -9.66 -13.15
C MET A 1 2.41 -9.63 -13.57
N TYR A 2 2.12 -8.96 -14.68
CA TYR A 2 0.75 -8.86 -15.16
C TYR A 2 0.26 -10.24 -15.65
N PRO A 3 -1.03 -10.56 -15.49
CA PRO A 3 -1.61 -11.77 -16.07
C PRO A 3 -1.29 -11.85 -17.57
N GLY A 4 -0.64 -12.93 -18.01
CA GLY A 4 -0.26 -13.15 -19.42
C GLY A 4 1.23 -13.02 -19.73
N GLU A 5 2.07 -12.57 -18.80
CA GLU A 5 3.53 -12.64 -18.96
C GLU A 5 4.05 -14.05 -18.65
N ALA A 6 4.97 -14.56 -19.46
CA ALA A 6 5.62 -15.84 -19.20
C ALA A 6 6.43 -15.75 -17.90
N PRO A 7 6.28 -16.70 -16.96
CA PRO A 7 7.02 -16.66 -15.71
C PRO A 7 8.54 -16.80 -15.97
N PRO A 8 9.37 -16.13 -15.16
CA PRO A 8 10.82 -16.13 -15.32
C PRO A 8 11.38 -17.53 -15.01
N ALA A 9 12.29 -18.01 -15.86
CA ALA A 9 12.90 -19.33 -15.71
C ALA A 9 13.99 -19.40 -14.64
N THR A 10 14.53 -18.25 -14.21
CA THR A 10 15.60 -18.18 -13.20
C THR A 10 15.33 -17.08 -12.18
N GLN A 11 16.03 -17.14 -11.04
CA GLN A 11 15.94 -16.12 -9.99
C GLN A 11 16.45 -14.76 -10.48
N GLU A 12 17.50 -14.73 -11.30
CA GLU A 12 18.05 -13.50 -11.89
C GLU A 12 17.06 -12.88 -12.88
N ALA A 13 16.40 -13.69 -13.71
CA ALA A 13 15.36 -13.22 -14.62
C ALA A 13 14.16 -12.68 -13.84
N ALA A 14 13.78 -13.32 -12.73
CA ALA A 14 12.71 -12.85 -11.85
C ALA A 14 13.06 -11.49 -11.22
N ALA A 15 14.28 -11.34 -10.71
CA ALA A 15 14.76 -10.09 -10.14
C ALA A 15 14.80 -8.97 -11.19
N ALA A 16 15.35 -9.24 -12.38
CA ALA A 16 15.41 -8.27 -13.48
C ALA A 16 14.00 -7.82 -13.91
N MET A 17 13.06 -8.75 -14.08
CA MET A 17 11.67 -8.42 -14.40
C MET A 17 11.00 -7.61 -13.30
N LEU A 18 11.28 -7.90 -12.03
CA LEU A 18 10.75 -7.12 -10.91
C LEU A 18 11.28 -5.68 -10.91
N TYR A 19 12.59 -5.49 -11.11
CA TYR A 19 13.16 -4.14 -11.19
C TYR A 19 12.64 -3.37 -12.39
N ALA A 20 12.53 -3.99 -13.56
CA ALA A 20 11.95 -3.38 -14.75
C ALA A 20 10.48 -2.98 -14.52
N HIS A 21 9.71 -3.81 -13.82
CA HIS A 21 8.35 -3.50 -13.41
C HIS A 21 8.30 -2.27 -12.48
N TYR A 22 9.16 -2.19 -11.46
CA TYR A 22 9.21 -1.02 -10.58
C TYR A 22 9.59 0.27 -11.30
N VAL A 23 10.51 0.22 -12.26
CA VAL A 23 10.84 1.37 -13.11
C VAL A 23 9.62 1.81 -13.91
N LYS A 24 8.94 0.88 -14.58
CA LYS A 24 7.70 1.16 -15.32
C LYS A 24 6.63 1.78 -14.44
N MET A 25 6.41 1.24 -13.23
CA MET A 25 5.38 1.72 -12.31
C MET A 25 5.63 3.16 -11.83
N ARG A 26 6.88 3.65 -11.84
CA ARG A 26 7.20 5.05 -11.51
C ARG A 26 6.72 6.04 -12.58
N GLU A 27 6.55 5.58 -13.81
CA GLU A 27 6.07 6.41 -14.93
C GLU A 27 4.54 6.36 -15.07
N VAL A 28 3.88 5.43 -14.38
CA VAL A 28 2.42 5.31 -14.41
C VAL A 28 1.80 6.47 -13.64
N SER A 29 0.96 7.26 -14.31
CA SER A 29 0.21 8.33 -13.67
C SER A 29 -0.71 7.76 -12.59
N VAL A 30 -0.78 8.45 -11.44
CA VAL A 30 -1.74 8.16 -10.36
C VAL A 30 -3.21 8.24 -10.80
N GLY A 31 -3.49 8.95 -11.91
CA GLY A 31 -4.82 9.00 -12.52
C GLY A 31 -5.15 7.80 -13.43
N THR A 32 -4.23 6.87 -13.62
CA THR A 32 -4.46 5.69 -14.46
C THR A 32 -5.39 4.72 -13.75
N THR A 33 -6.59 4.50 -14.28
CA THR A 33 -7.50 3.50 -13.75
C THR A 33 -6.92 2.09 -13.92
N VAL A 34 -6.82 1.34 -12.83
CA VAL A 34 -6.45 -0.09 -12.85
C VAL A 34 -7.67 -0.95 -12.51
N PRO A 35 -7.80 -2.15 -13.10
CA PRO A 35 -8.91 -3.04 -12.77
C PRO A 35 -8.94 -3.37 -11.27
N GLN A 36 -10.15 -3.51 -10.70
CA GLN A 36 -10.32 -3.83 -9.28
C GLN A 36 -9.66 -5.15 -8.85
N THR A 37 -9.39 -6.07 -9.79
CA THR A 37 -8.63 -7.30 -9.52
C THR A 37 -7.19 -7.06 -9.08
N PHE A 38 -6.65 -5.85 -9.30
CA PHE A 38 -5.34 -5.42 -8.81
C PHE A 38 -5.41 -4.73 -7.46
N TRP A 39 -6.61 -4.54 -6.90
CA TRP A 39 -6.80 -3.86 -5.63
C TRP A 39 -6.70 -4.87 -4.50
N GLU A 40 -5.91 -4.55 -3.50
CA GLU A 40 -5.78 -5.36 -2.30
C GLU A 40 -6.69 -4.84 -1.18
N GLY A 41 -7.22 -5.77 -0.39
CA GLY A 41 -8.11 -5.42 0.71
C GLY A 41 -7.38 -4.82 1.92
N PRO A 42 -8.11 -4.21 2.87
CA PRO A 42 -7.53 -3.63 4.08
C PRO A 42 -6.71 -4.60 4.93
N THR A 43 -6.96 -5.91 4.85
CA THR A 43 -6.19 -6.93 5.56
C THR A 43 -4.77 -7.06 5.00
N VAL A 44 -4.62 -7.09 3.68
CA VAL A 44 -3.30 -7.19 3.04
C VAL A 44 -2.52 -5.90 3.26
N LEU A 45 -3.15 -4.73 3.12
CA LEU A 45 -2.51 -3.43 3.36
C LEU A 45 -2.02 -3.27 4.81
N ARG A 46 -2.79 -3.73 5.80
CA ARG A 46 -2.35 -3.78 7.21
C ARG A 46 -1.15 -4.70 7.41
N ALA A 47 -1.15 -5.88 6.80
CA ALA A 47 -0.02 -6.80 6.87
C ALA A 47 1.24 -6.22 6.20
N MET A 48 1.08 -5.54 5.06
CA MET A 48 2.17 -4.83 4.38
C MET A 48 2.76 -3.73 5.25
N ALA A 49 1.93 -2.92 5.94
CA ALA A 49 2.42 -1.89 6.84
C ALA A 49 3.24 -2.46 8.02
N VAL A 50 2.83 -3.61 8.58
CA VAL A 50 3.62 -4.34 9.60
C VAL A 50 4.94 -4.85 9.02
N TYR A 51 4.91 -5.41 7.81
CA TYR A 51 6.10 -5.97 7.15
C TYR A 51 7.13 -4.90 6.77
N LEU A 52 6.68 -3.84 6.09
CA LEU A 52 7.52 -2.75 5.58
C LEU A 52 8.09 -1.88 6.70
N ARG A 53 7.45 -1.88 7.88
CA ARG A 53 7.75 -0.97 9.00
C ARG A 53 7.62 0.52 8.61
N GLU A 54 6.81 0.79 7.59
CA GLU A 54 6.52 2.13 7.07
C GLU A 54 5.01 2.33 6.91
N PRO A 55 4.52 3.57 7.06
CA PRO A 55 3.11 3.87 6.82
C PRO A 55 2.79 3.79 5.31
N VAL A 56 1.67 3.14 4.97
CA VAL A 56 1.13 3.11 3.61
C VAL A 56 -0.07 4.05 3.53
N TYR A 57 -0.02 5.02 2.62
CA TYR A 57 -1.11 5.96 2.39
C TYR A 57 -1.90 5.55 1.15
N VAL A 58 -3.22 5.41 1.31
CA VAL A 58 -4.14 5.06 0.23
C VAL A 58 -5.08 6.21 -0.02
N TRP A 59 -5.05 6.74 -1.23
CA TRP A 59 -6.04 7.68 -1.73
C TRP A 59 -7.22 6.91 -2.31
N ASP A 60 -8.41 7.18 -1.80
CA ASP A 60 -9.67 6.69 -2.33
C ASP A 60 -10.47 7.88 -2.87
N VAL A 61 -10.87 7.83 -4.14
CA VAL A 61 -11.66 8.89 -4.78
C VAL A 61 -13.09 8.38 -4.89
N ASP A 62 -14.00 9.03 -4.17
CA ASP A 62 -15.41 8.63 -4.17
C ASP A 62 -16.14 9.06 -5.45
N ALA A 63 -17.38 8.60 -5.61
CA ALA A 63 -18.21 8.91 -6.79
C ALA A 63 -18.52 10.41 -6.98
N ALA A 64 -18.26 11.24 -5.97
CA ALA A 64 -18.39 12.70 -6.04
C ALA A 64 -17.05 13.41 -6.30
N ASP A 65 -16.03 12.66 -6.76
CA ASP A 65 -14.67 13.16 -7.05
C ASP A 65 -13.95 13.76 -5.83
N ARG A 66 -14.30 13.27 -4.63
CA ARG A 66 -13.63 13.67 -3.39
C ARG A 66 -12.58 12.65 -3.02
N ALA A 67 -11.35 13.11 -2.87
CA ALA A 67 -10.26 12.30 -2.38
C ALA A 67 -10.29 12.20 -0.85
N HIS A 68 -10.25 10.96 -0.35
CA HIS A 68 -10.07 10.61 1.06
C HIS A 68 -8.75 9.87 1.21
N VAL A 69 -8.03 10.09 2.31
CA VAL A 69 -6.78 9.37 2.58
C VAL A 69 -6.92 8.50 3.81
N GLN A 70 -6.47 7.26 3.68
CA GLN A 70 -6.34 6.31 4.77
C GLN A 70 -4.87 5.99 4.99
N GLN A 71 -4.42 6.08 6.23
CA GLN A 71 -3.09 5.66 6.63
C GLN A 71 -3.16 4.26 7.23
N TYR A 72 -2.46 3.33 6.61
CA TYR A 72 -2.17 2.01 7.16
C TYR A 72 -0.83 2.05 7.87
N SER A 73 -0.79 1.52 9.09
CA SER A 73 0.42 1.46 9.91
C SER A 73 0.37 0.22 10.78
N TYR A 74 1.28 0.10 11.75
CA TYR A 74 1.29 -0.97 12.74
C TYR A 74 1.33 -0.39 14.14
N ARG A 75 0.79 -1.13 15.10
CA ARG A 75 0.79 -0.76 16.51
C ARG A 75 0.98 -1.99 17.38
N THR A 76 1.73 -1.82 18.45
CA THR A 76 1.89 -2.83 19.50
C THR A 76 0.94 -2.51 20.64
N TYR A 77 0.16 -3.52 21.04
CA TYR A 77 -0.77 -3.50 22.16
C TYR A 77 -0.21 -4.35 23.30
N ALA A 78 -0.41 -3.92 24.54
CA ALA A 78 -0.16 -4.77 25.70
C ALA A 78 -1.40 -5.65 25.93
N MET A 79 -1.22 -6.97 25.96
CA MET A 79 -2.28 -7.92 26.26
C MET A 79 -2.42 -8.12 27.77
N ASP A 80 -3.57 -8.62 28.21
CA ASP A 80 -3.86 -8.85 29.64
C ASP A 80 -2.87 -9.82 30.31
N ASN A 81 -2.26 -10.70 29.53
CA ASN A 81 -1.22 -11.63 29.99
C ASN A 81 0.18 -10.99 30.07
N GLY A 82 0.31 -9.70 29.76
CA GLY A 82 1.58 -8.96 29.74
C GLY A 82 2.35 -9.06 28.42
N ASP A 83 1.90 -9.88 27.46
CA ASP A 83 2.61 -10.04 26.19
C ASP A 83 2.35 -8.88 25.23
N PRO A 84 3.36 -8.44 24.46
CA PRO A 84 3.15 -7.50 23.38
C PRO A 84 2.51 -8.19 22.17
N HIS A 85 1.45 -7.61 21.64
CA HIS A 85 0.83 -8.02 20.39
C HIS A 85 0.90 -6.90 19.36
N GLU A 86 1.64 -7.14 18.29
CA GLU A 86 1.73 -6.22 17.16
C GLU A 86 0.72 -6.58 16.09
N THR A 87 -0.01 -5.57 15.60
CA THR A 87 -0.95 -5.74 14.50
C THR A 87 -1.02 -4.49 13.63
N GLY A 88 -1.43 -4.69 12.38
CA GLY A 88 -1.66 -3.59 11.45
C GLY A 88 -2.96 -2.85 11.80
N ILE A 89 -2.95 -1.54 11.63
CA ILE A 89 -4.10 -0.66 11.86
C ILE A 89 -4.34 0.22 10.64
N VAL A 90 -5.55 0.77 10.56
CA VAL A 90 -5.93 1.78 9.56
C VAL A 90 -6.57 2.96 10.25
N GLN A 91 -6.18 4.17 9.84
CA GLN A 91 -6.73 5.42 10.34
C GLN A 91 -7.09 6.33 9.15
N PRO A 92 -8.36 6.76 9.01
CA PRO A 92 -8.71 7.85 8.11
C PRO A 92 -8.01 9.14 8.52
N LEU A 93 -7.46 9.88 7.56
CA LEU A 93 -6.82 11.17 7.80
C LEU A 93 -7.76 12.33 7.47
N SER A 94 -7.68 13.39 8.27
CA SER A 94 -8.33 14.66 7.96
C SER A 94 -7.58 15.40 6.85
N ASN A 95 -8.29 16.27 6.13
CA ASN A 95 -7.70 17.10 5.07
C ASN A 95 -6.53 17.96 5.57
N ASP A 96 -6.64 18.51 6.78
CA ASP A 96 -5.56 19.32 7.39
C ASP A 96 -4.31 18.47 7.60
N ARG A 97 -4.48 17.24 8.11
CA ARG A 97 -3.34 16.33 8.33
C ARG A 97 -2.68 15.90 7.03
N ILE A 98 -3.46 15.68 5.98
CA ILE A 98 -2.93 15.33 4.65
C ILE A 98 -2.13 16.50 4.08
N ARG A 99 -2.62 17.73 4.25
CA ARG A 99 -1.91 18.94 3.80
C ARG A 99 -0.54 19.05 4.46
N ASP A 100 -0.48 18.87 5.78
CA ASP A 100 0.80 18.89 6.52
C ASP A 100 1.79 17.85 6.00
N ILE A 101 1.33 16.69 5.53
CA ILE A 101 2.20 15.62 5.00
C ILE A 101 2.71 15.96 3.60
N LEU A 102 1.89 16.58 2.75
CA LEU A 102 2.25 16.88 1.36
C LEU A 102 3.08 18.17 1.22
N GLU A 103 2.96 19.09 2.18
CA GLU A 103 3.65 20.39 2.17
C GLU A 103 4.93 20.41 3.04
N ALA A 104 5.29 19.28 3.65
CA ALA A 104 6.52 19.10 4.45
C ALA A 104 7.76 18.86 3.59
#